data_AF-A0A257Q028-F1
#
_entry.id   AF-A0A257Q028-F1
#
_cell.length_a   1.000
_cell.length_b   1.000
_cell.length_c   1.000
_cell.angle_alpha   90.00
_cell.angle_beta   90.00
_cell.angle_gamma   90.00
#
_symmetry.space_group_name_H-M   'P 1'
#
loop_
_entity.id
_entity.type
_entity.pdbx_description
1 polymer ?
#
loop_
_entity_poly.entity_id
_entity_poly.type
_entity_poly.pdbx_seq_one_letter_code
_entity_poly.pdbx_strand_id
1 'polypeptide(L)'
;MSGWIARADRAGVVLVQTHHPAHAGLTQLIRHGYGHFARGLLRERTDIGLPPVRMAALIRADGPAADAPNQLLVAMADWLGQTADERLVIWGPVPAPMARRAGRYRYQLLLLACDRRVLHEALNALEAWQGSRRPAGIRWSIDVDPLDMA
;
A
#
# COMPACT_ATOMS: atom_id res chain seq x y z
N MET A 1 -14.52 -15.04 -12.45
CA MET A 1 -15.94 -15.24 -12.79
C MET A 1 -16.16 -15.89 -14.15
N SER A 2 -15.42 -15.56 -15.22
CA SER A 2 -15.58 -16.18 -16.56
C SER A 2 -15.50 -17.71 -16.55
N GLY A 3 -14.49 -18.29 -15.90
CA GLY A 3 -14.34 -19.76 -15.78
C GLY A 3 -15.34 -20.45 -14.85
N TRP A 4 -16.09 -19.70 -14.02
CA TRP A 4 -17.10 -20.26 -13.10
C TRP A 4 -18.51 -20.27 -13.71
N ILE A 5 -18.74 -19.35 -14.66
CA ILE A 5 -20.01 -19.18 -15.37
C ILE A 5 -20.12 -20.17 -16.54
N ALA A 6 -19.00 -20.54 -17.16
CA ALA A 6 -18.92 -21.67 -18.07
C ALA A 6 -18.65 -22.97 -17.28
N ARG A 7 -19.69 -23.54 -16.66
CA ARG A 7 -19.66 -24.97 -16.30
C ARG A 7 -19.94 -25.77 -17.57
N ALA A 8 -19.35 -26.96 -17.65
CA ALA A 8 -19.18 -27.82 -18.83
C ALA A 8 -20.38 -27.97 -19.80
N ASP A 9 -21.62 -27.66 -19.39
CA ASP A 9 -22.83 -27.89 -20.20
C ASP A 9 -23.71 -26.64 -20.47
N ARG A 10 -23.36 -25.42 -20.02
CA ARG A 10 -24.13 -24.20 -20.34
C ARG A 10 -23.25 -23.00 -20.65
N ALA A 11 -23.43 -22.44 -21.84
CA ALA A 11 -22.80 -21.17 -22.22
C ALA A 11 -23.42 -20.02 -21.42
N GLY A 12 -22.66 -19.48 -20.47
CA GLY A 12 -23.03 -18.26 -19.76
C GLY A 12 -22.36 -17.04 -20.39
N VAL A 13 -23.09 -15.93 -20.45
CA VAL A 13 -22.60 -14.64 -20.95
C VAL A 13 -22.09 -13.81 -19.78
N VAL A 14 -20.93 -13.17 -19.95
CA VAL A 14 -20.37 -12.21 -18.99
C VAL A 14 -20.33 -10.84 -19.65
N LEU A 15 -21.03 -9.87 -19.06
CA LEU A 15 -21.00 -8.47 -19.49
C LEU A 15 -20.07 -7.68 -18.58
N VAL A 16 -19.18 -6.89 -19.19
CA VAL A 16 -18.28 -5.96 -18.49
C VAL A 16 -18.67 -4.54 -18.88
N GLN A 17 -19.09 -3.75 -17.91
CA GLN A 17 -19.44 -2.34 -18.11
C GLN A 17 -18.33 -1.45 -17.54
N THR A 18 -17.77 -0.58 -18.37
CA THR A 18 -16.72 0.37 -17.99
C THR A 18 -16.83 1.64 -18.83
N HIS A 19 -16.45 2.77 -18.25
CA HIS A 19 -16.30 4.03 -18.99
C HIS A 19 -15.05 4.02 -19.90
N HIS A 20 -14.12 3.08 -19.70
CA HIS A 20 -12.86 2.98 -20.44
C HIS A 20 -12.71 1.61 -21.14
N PRO A 21 -13.56 1.29 -22.14
CA PRO A 21 -13.52 -0.01 -22.82
C PRO A 21 -12.21 -0.24 -23.59
N ALA A 22 -11.53 0.83 -23.99
CA ALA A 22 -10.24 0.79 -24.69
C ALA A 22 -9.02 0.71 -23.75
N HIS A 23 -9.20 0.57 -22.44
CA HIS A 23 -8.07 0.48 -21.51
C HIS A 23 -7.16 -0.70 -21.87
N ALA A 24 -5.86 -0.45 -21.96
CA ALA A 24 -4.88 -1.43 -22.45
C ALA A 24 -4.90 -2.71 -21.61
N GLY A 25 -4.85 -2.59 -20.27
CA GLY A 25 -4.88 -3.75 -19.38
C GLY A 25 -6.16 -4.58 -19.49
N LEU A 26 -7.31 -3.95 -19.70
CA LEU A 26 -8.59 -4.64 -19.87
C LEU A 26 -8.62 -5.42 -21.19
N THR A 27 -8.15 -4.77 -22.27
CA THR A 27 -8.06 -5.39 -23.60
C THR A 27 -7.10 -6.58 -23.57
N GLN A 28 -5.96 -6.45 -22.90
CA GLN A 28 -4.97 -7.52 -22.73
C GLN A 28 -5.56 -8.73 -21.98
N LEU A 29 -6.28 -8.48 -20.88
CA LEU A 29 -6.93 -9.52 -20.11
C LEU A 29 -7.99 -10.29 -20.92
N ILE A 30 -8.82 -9.58 -21.69
CA ILE A 30 -9.88 -10.19 -22.50
C ILE A 30 -9.29 -11.01 -23.65
N ARG A 31 -8.26 -10.50 -24.34
CA ARG A 31 -7.72 -11.13 -25.55
C ARG A 31 -6.69 -12.22 -25.28
N HIS A 32 -5.86 -12.06 -24.25
CA HIS A 32 -4.69 -12.93 -24.01
C HIS A 32 -4.79 -13.72 -22.70
N GLY A 33 -5.87 -13.52 -21.94
CA GLY A 33 -6.14 -14.24 -20.71
C GLY A 33 -5.28 -13.78 -19.52
N TYR A 34 -5.60 -14.36 -18.36
CA TYR A 34 -5.03 -13.96 -17.07
C TYR A 34 -3.50 -14.06 -17.02
N GLY A 35 -2.90 -15.14 -17.51
CA GLY A 35 -1.46 -15.36 -17.39
C GLY A 35 -0.62 -14.32 -18.14
N HIS A 36 -1.08 -13.87 -19.31
CA HIS A 36 -0.41 -12.80 -20.06
C HIS A 36 -0.52 -11.47 -19.31
N PHE A 37 -1.74 -11.13 -18.89
CA PHE A 37 -2.02 -9.91 -18.14
C PHE A 37 -1.22 -9.82 -16.83
N ALA A 38 -1.18 -10.90 -16.04
CA ALA A 38 -0.47 -10.96 -14.77
C ALA A 38 1.05 -10.76 -14.94
N ARG A 39 1.66 -11.31 -16.00
CA ARG A 39 3.07 -11.08 -16.32
C ARG A 39 3.35 -9.63 -16.71
N GLY A 40 2.43 -8.99 -17.44
CA GLY A 40 2.50 -7.56 -17.75
C GLY A 40 2.50 -6.70 -16.49
N LEU A 41 1.51 -6.89 -15.62
CA LEU A 41 1.42 -6.19 -14.34
C LEU A 41 2.64 -6.42 -13.45
N LEU A 42 3.18 -7.66 -13.42
CA LEU A 42 4.36 -7.96 -12.63
C LEU A 42 5.59 -7.18 -13.12
N ARG A 43 5.75 -7.02 -14.44
CA ARG A 43 6.83 -6.21 -15.02
C ARG A 43 6.66 -4.75 -14.64
N GLU A 44 5.48 -4.18 -14.85
CA GLU A 44 5.19 -2.79 -14.47
C GLU A 44 5.52 -2.54 -12.99
N ARG A 45 5.10 -3.44 -12.10
CA ARG A 45 5.39 -3.33 -10.66
C ARG A 45 6.87 -3.47 -10.35
N THR A 46 7.60 -4.31 -11.08
CA THR A 46 9.05 -4.47 -10.94
C THR A 46 9.77 -3.18 -11.32
N ASP A 47 9.37 -2.56 -12.42
CA ASP A 47 10.01 -1.35 -12.95
C ASP A 47 9.88 -0.15 -12.00
N ILE A 48 8.76 -0.05 -11.27
CA ILE A 48 8.54 1.00 -10.25
C ILE A 48 8.89 0.54 -8.82
N GLY A 49 9.44 -0.66 -8.65
CA GLY A 49 9.88 -1.18 -7.36
C GLY A 49 8.75 -1.42 -6.35
N LEU A 50 7.54 -1.76 -6.79
CA LEU A 50 6.46 -2.17 -5.89
C LEU A 50 6.55 -3.65 -5.52
N PRO A 51 5.90 -4.09 -4.42
CA PRO A 51 5.77 -5.51 -4.10
C PRO A 51 5.27 -6.31 -5.30
N PRO A 52 5.77 -7.52 -5.57
CA PRO A 52 6.56 -8.37 -4.67
C PRO A 52 8.08 -8.11 -4.70
N VAL A 53 8.57 -7.16 -5.52
CA VAL A 53 10.02 -6.95 -5.71
C VAL A 53 10.66 -6.24 -4.52
N ARG A 54 9.88 -5.42 -3.81
CA ARG A 54 10.26 -4.79 -2.56
C ARG A 54 9.38 -5.26 -1.42
N MET A 55 9.95 -5.28 -0.22
CA MET A 55 9.20 -5.47 1.02
C MET A 55 8.49 -4.16 1.36
N ALA A 56 7.28 -4.25 1.91
CA ALA A 56 6.49 -3.07 2.22
C ALA A 56 6.02 -3.09 3.68
N ALA A 57 6.00 -1.94 4.33
CA ALA A 57 5.26 -1.75 5.57
C ALA A 57 4.47 -0.44 5.51
N LEU A 58 3.23 -0.47 5.98
CA LEU A 58 2.36 0.70 6.04
C LEU A 58 2.16 1.11 7.49
N ILE A 59 2.62 2.30 7.83
CA ILE A 59 2.39 2.91 9.13
C ILE A 59 1.15 3.77 9.01
N ARG A 60 0.16 3.52 9.88
CA ARG A 60 -1.10 4.27 9.92
C ARG A 60 -1.21 5.01 11.23
N ALA A 61 -1.64 6.26 11.19
CA ALA A 61 -1.96 7.05 12.37
C ALA A 61 -3.37 7.65 12.25
N ASP A 62 -4.12 7.62 13.36
CA ASP A 62 -5.43 8.22 13.46
C ASP A 62 -5.63 9.05 14.72
N GLY A 63 -6.30 10.19 14.60
CA GLY A 63 -6.48 11.17 15.67
C GLY A 63 -7.78 11.97 15.54
N PRO A 64 -8.23 12.66 16.62
CA PRO A 64 -9.45 13.47 16.60
C PRO A 64 -9.28 14.78 15.80
N ALA A 65 -8.05 15.29 15.70
CA ALA A 65 -7.69 16.45 14.88
C ALA A 65 -6.79 16.00 13.73
N ALA A 66 -6.89 16.63 12.57
CA ALA A 66 -6.13 16.23 11.38
C ALA A 66 -4.61 16.46 11.52
N ASP A 67 -4.24 17.49 12.26
CA ASP A 67 -2.86 17.97 12.34
C ASP A 67 -1.94 17.00 13.10
N ALA A 68 -2.40 16.51 14.25
CA ALA A 68 -1.61 15.67 15.13
C ALA A 68 -1.17 14.31 14.55
N PRO A 69 -2.03 13.48 13.91
CA PRO A 69 -1.60 12.22 13.29
C PRO A 69 -0.69 12.45 12.10
N ASN A 70 -0.87 13.53 11.34
CA ASN A 70 0.03 13.89 10.25
C ASN A 70 1.41 14.27 10.79
N GLN A 71 1.48 15.16 11.78
CA GLN A 71 2.73 15.56 12.43
C GLN A 71 3.51 14.39 13.01
N LEU A 72 2.82 13.42 13.63
CA LEU A 72 3.46 12.19 14.11
C LEU A 72 4.15 11.44 12.97
N LEU A 73 3.46 11.24 11.85
CA LEU A 73 4.04 10.52 10.71
C LEU A 73 5.14 11.31 9.99
N VAL A 74 5.05 12.65 9.96
CA VAL A 74 6.14 13.51 9.46
C VAL A 74 7.39 13.31 10.33
N ALA A 75 7.25 13.37 11.65
CA ALA A 75 8.37 13.18 12.56
C ALA A 75 8.98 11.77 12.46
N MET A 76 8.16 10.74 12.24
CA MET A 76 8.63 9.37 11.96
C MET A 76 9.40 9.30 10.65
N ALA A 77 8.90 9.91 9.58
CA ALA A 77 9.54 9.94 8.27
C ALA A 77 10.89 10.67 8.32
N ASP A 78 10.94 11.84 8.95
CA ASP A 78 12.16 12.64 9.10
C ASP A 78 13.23 11.90 9.91
N TRP A 79 12.82 11.23 10.98
CA TRP A 79 13.74 10.45 11.82
C TRP A 79 14.29 9.22 11.09
N LEU A 80 13.43 8.49 10.36
CA LEU A 80 13.85 7.38 9.52
C LEU A 80 14.78 7.85 8.41
N GLY A 81 14.50 9.00 7.77
CA GLY A 81 15.35 9.57 6.73
C GLY A 81 16.77 9.92 7.20
N GLN A 82 16.97 10.11 8.50
CA GLN A 82 18.29 10.40 9.10
C GLN A 82 19.01 9.16 9.61
N THR A 83 18.28 8.11 10.00
CA THR A 83 18.83 6.97 10.75
C THR A 83 18.77 5.65 10.00
N ALA A 84 17.89 5.52 9.01
CA ALA A 84 17.70 4.28 8.27
C ALA A 84 18.72 4.12 7.13
N ASP A 85 18.85 2.88 6.67
CA ASP A 85 19.62 2.51 5.49
C ASP A 85 19.09 3.23 4.24
N GLU A 86 19.99 3.70 3.37
CA GLU A 86 19.67 4.40 2.12
C GLU A 86 18.79 3.57 1.15
N ARG A 87 18.74 2.25 1.33
CA ARG A 87 17.88 1.35 0.56
C ARG A 87 16.42 1.34 1.03
N LEU A 88 16.10 2.05 2.11
CA LEU A 88 14.74 2.31 2.55
C LEU A 88 14.16 3.51 1.78
N VAL A 89 13.06 3.28 1.10
CA VAL A 89 12.28 4.34 0.44
C VAL A 89 11.07 4.65 1.31
N ILE A 90 10.84 5.93 1.55
CA ILE A 90 9.76 6.44 2.41
C ILE A 90 8.82 7.29 1.56
N TRP A 91 7.54 6.91 1.50
CA TRP A 91 6.50 7.63 0.75
C TRP A 91 5.41 8.17 1.66
N GLY A 92 5.14 9.47 1.52
CA GLY A 92 4.19 10.22 2.34
C GLY A 92 4.88 10.99 3.46
N PRO A 93 4.16 11.34 4.54
CA PRO A 93 2.79 10.89 4.86
C PRO A 93 1.72 11.48 3.93
N VAL A 94 0.64 10.73 3.73
CA VAL A 94 -0.53 11.15 2.94
C VAL A 94 -1.83 10.82 3.69
N PRO A 95 -2.94 11.53 3.44
CA PRO A 95 -4.25 11.12 3.92
C PRO A 95 -4.57 9.70 3.42
N ALA A 96 -5.14 8.87 4.29
CA ALA A 96 -5.60 7.54 3.87
C ALA A 96 -6.80 7.66 2.92
N PRO A 97 -7.01 6.68 2.02
CA PRO A 97 -8.24 6.33 1.30
C PRO A 97 -9.49 7.11 1.67
N MET A 98 -9.91 6.78 2.89
CA MET A 98 -10.96 7.42 3.64
C MET A 98 -10.32 8.27 4.75
N ALA A 99 -10.06 9.53 4.40
CA ALA A 99 -9.33 10.49 5.24
C ALA A 99 -10.00 10.76 6.60
N ARG A 100 -11.33 10.57 6.69
CA ARG A 100 -12.09 10.67 7.95
C ARG A 100 -13.01 9.46 8.11
N ARG A 101 -12.87 8.73 9.23
CA ARG A 101 -13.73 7.59 9.59
C ARG A 101 -14.11 7.69 11.06
N ALA A 102 -15.40 7.57 11.37
CA ALA A 102 -15.92 7.64 12.74
C ALA A 102 -15.40 8.88 13.52
N GLY A 103 -15.38 10.04 12.86
CA GLY A 103 -14.93 11.30 13.47
C GLY A 103 -13.41 11.47 13.60
N ARG A 104 -12.60 10.50 13.16
CA ARG A 104 -11.13 10.53 13.29
C ARG A 104 -10.46 10.70 11.94
N TYR A 105 -9.42 11.51 11.90
CA TYR A 105 -8.59 11.76 10.72
C TYR A 105 -7.49 10.70 10.62
N ARG A 106 -7.26 10.19 9.40
CA ARG A 106 -6.34 9.07 9.15
C ARG A 106 -5.28 9.46 8.14
N TYR A 107 -4.03 9.23 8.50
CA TYR A 107 -2.87 9.39 7.64
C TYR A 107 -2.09 8.08 7.58
N GLN A 108 -1.31 7.93 6.52
CA GLN A 108 -0.45 6.78 6.30
C GLN A 108 0.90 7.15 5.71
N LEU A 109 1.91 6.37 6.06
CA LEU A 109 3.29 6.45 5.61
C LEU A 109 3.70 5.07 5.10
N LEU A 110 4.11 4.97 3.85
CA LEU A 110 4.53 3.72 3.24
C LEU A 110 6.06 3.61 3.25
N LEU A 111 6.56 2.50 3.77
CA LEU A 111 7.96 2.13 3.72
C LEU A 111 8.17 1.02 2.69
N LEU A 112 9.15 1.18 1.82
CA LEU A 112 9.54 0.18 0.82
C LEU A 112 11.03 -0.12 0.97
N ALA A 113 11.40 -1.40 1.07
CA ALA A 113 12.78 -1.82 1.23
C ALA A 113 13.19 -2.86 0.18
N CYS A 114 14.46 -2.84 -0.24
CA CYS A 114 15.01 -3.83 -1.16
C CYS A 114 14.99 -5.25 -0.58
N ASP A 115 15.12 -5.39 0.74
CA ASP A 115 15.12 -6.68 1.42
C ASP A 115 14.45 -6.58 2.80
N ARG A 116 14.17 -7.76 3.37
CA ARG A 116 13.43 -7.88 4.65
C ARG A 116 14.24 -7.38 5.85
N ARG A 117 15.57 -7.49 5.79
CA ARG A 117 16.44 -7.06 6.88
C ARG A 117 16.40 -5.53 7.02
N VAL A 118 16.54 -4.81 5.91
CA VAL A 118 16.44 -3.34 5.89
C VAL A 118 15.08 -2.88 6.45
N LEU A 119 13.98 -3.52 6.04
CA LEU A 119 12.66 -3.17 6.56
C LEU A 119 12.55 -3.41 8.07
N HIS A 120 12.95 -4.60 8.54
CA HIS A 120 12.85 -4.93 9.96
C HIS A 120 13.77 -4.05 10.83
N GLU A 121 14.97 -3.72 10.37
CA GLU A 121 15.86 -2.80 11.07
C GLU A 121 15.21 -1.42 11.25
N ALA A 122 14.61 -0.88 10.19
CA ALA A 122 13.89 0.39 10.24
C ALA A 122 12.69 0.35 11.21
N LEU A 123 11.90 -0.73 11.18
CA LEU A 123 10.75 -0.90 12.07
C LEU A 123 11.18 -1.03 13.54
N ASN A 124 12.21 -1.83 13.83
CA ASN A 124 12.75 -1.98 15.19
C ASN A 124 13.30 -0.65 15.71
N ALA A 125 14.00 0.10 14.86
CA ALA A 125 14.51 1.41 15.20
C ALA A 125 13.34 2.37 15.53
N LEU A 126 12.27 2.35 14.74
CA LEU A 126 11.08 3.16 14.96
C LEU A 126 10.35 2.81 16.27
N GLU A 127 10.26 1.52 16.62
CA GLU A 127 9.70 1.08 17.90
C GLU A 127 10.54 1.56 19.10
N ALA A 128 11.87 1.58 18.96
CA ALA A 128 12.79 2.08 19.98
C ALA A 128 12.83 3.62 20.06
N TRP A 129 12.41 4.32 19.01
CA TRP A 129 12.42 5.78 18.96
C TRP A 129 11.45 6.37 19.99
N GLN A 130 11.97 7.19 20.91
CA GLN A 130 11.17 7.78 22.00
C GLN A 130 10.06 8.72 21.50
N GLY A 131 10.19 9.30 20.30
CA GLY A 131 9.15 10.12 19.68
C GLY A 131 7.94 9.31 19.19
N SER A 132 8.01 7.97 19.20
CA SER A 132 6.85 7.10 18.97
C SER A 132 5.86 7.10 20.15
N ARG A 133 6.24 7.71 21.29
CA ARG A 133 5.37 7.89 22.46
C ARG A 133 4.10 8.62 22.03
N ARG A 134 3.00 7.86 22.06
CA ARG A 134 1.68 8.23 21.55
C ARG A 134 1.24 9.58 22.13
N PRO A 135 1.16 10.65 21.31
CA PRO A 135 0.51 11.87 21.75
C PRO A 135 -0.94 11.55 22.15
N ALA A 136 -1.45 12.22 23.19
CA ALA A 136 -2.76 11.89 23.75
C ALA A 136 -3.85 11.88 22.67
N GLY A 137 -4.63 10.78 22.60
CA GLY A 137 -5.72 10.64 21.65
C GLY A 137 -5.32 10.19 20.24
N ILE A 138 -4.03 10.02 19.93
CA ILE A 138 -3.54 9.45 18.68
C ILE A 138 -3.31 7.95 18.86
N ARG A 139 -3.75 7.17 17.87
CA ARG A 139 -3.42 5.75 17.73
C ARG A 139 -2.62 5.57 16.45
N TRP A 140 -1.67 4.66 16.47
CA TRP A 140 -0.94 4.29 15.28
C TRP A 140 -0.62 2.79 15.28
N SER A 141 -0.39 2.24 14.09
CA SER A 141 -0.15 0.82 13.87
C SER A 141 0.78 0.60 12.68
N ILE A 142 1.46 -0.54 12.64
CA ILE A 142 2.29 -1.00 11.51
C ILE A 142 1.60 -2.21 10.89
N ASP A 143 1.46 -2.21 9.58
CA ASP A 143 1.03 -3.35 8.77
C ASP A 143 2.18 -3.78 7.86
N VAL A 144 2.69 -4.99 8.05
CA VAL A 144 3.81 -5.54 7.27
C VAL A 144 3.25 -6.38 6.14
N ASP A 145 3.77 -6.17 4.93
CA ASP A 145 3.24 -6.72 3.68
C ASP A 145 1.75 -6.43 3.48
N PRO A 146 1.35 -5.13 3.49
CA PRO A 146 -0.05 -4.74 3.39
C PRO A 146 -0.66 -5.24 2.08
N LEU A 147 -1.75 -5.99 2.17
CA LEU A 147 -2.52 -6.45 1.01
C LEU A 147 -3.22 -5.31 0.28
N ASP A 148 -3.56 -4.26 1.02
CA ASP A 148 -4.20 -3.06 0.48
C ASP A 148 -3.54 -1.80 1.05
N MET A 149 -3.17 -0.89 0.14
CA MET A 149 -2.58 0.41 0.45
C MET A 149 -3.63 1.53 0.37
N ALA A 150 -4.88 1.18 0.10
CA ALA A 150 -6.03 2.08 0.07
C ALA A 150 -6.70 2.31 1.45
#